data_AF-A0A433RQF4-F1
#
_entry.id   AF-A0A433RQF4-F1
#
_cell.length_a   1.000
_cell.length_b   1.000
_cell.length_c   1.000
_cell.angle_alpha   90.00
_cell.angle_beta   90.00
_cell.angle_gamma   90.00
#
_symmetry.space_group_name_H-M   'P 1'
#
loop_
_entity.id
_entity.type
_entity.pdbx_description
1 polymer ?
#
loop_
_entity_poly.entity_id
_entity_poly.type
_entity_poly.pdbx_seq_one_letter_code
_entity_poly.pdbx_strand_id
1 'polypeptide(L)'
;MEKYTAILAYLLFIFILYLDFFKEGVSLFLPLIILVALVIVSTVLARNEKFAWKISKSKFAFLSIVEATILMLLTIAFYWMGGRSQHGINPTGYAVWIVYVISLFQAFKEMKKAKKSAQTT
;
A
#
# COMPACT_ATOMS: atom_id res chain seq x y z
N MET A 1 6.69 9.12 14.71
CA MET A 1 5.22 8.95 14.83
C MET A 1 4.62 8.54 13.48
N GLU A 2 5.12 9.14 12.38
CA GLU A 2 4.74 8.78 11.02
C GLU A 2 4.77 7.26 10.74
N LYS A 3 5.84 6.56 11.13
CA LYS A 3 5.96 5.11 10.92
C LYS A 3 4.75 4.33 11.45
N TYR A 4 4.23 4.72 12.61
CA TYR A 4 3.11 4.02 13.24
C TYR A 4 1.80 4.34 12.52
N THR A 5 1.61 5.58 12.10
CA THR A 5 0.43 5.98 11.33
C THR A 5 0.41 5.34 9.94
N ALA A 6 1.57 5.22 9.28
CA ALA A 6 1.72 4.51 8.01
C ALA A 6 1.42 3.02 8.14
N ILE A 7 1.98 2.36 9.16
CA ILE A 7 1.70 0.94 9.44
C ILE A 7 0.22 0.72 9.77
N LEU A 8 -0.39 1.59 10.58
CA LEU A 8 -1.83 1.51 10.89
C LEU A 8 -2.70 1.70 9.65
N ALA A 9 -2.35 2.64 8.77
CA ALA A 9 -3.04 2.82 7.49
C ALA A 9 -2.93 1.56 6.61
N TYR A 10 -1.74 0.94 6.55
CA TYR A 10 -1.54 -0.30 5.80
C TYR A 10 -2.37 -1.47 6.35
N LEU A 11 -2.39 -1.66 7.67
CA LEU A 11 -3.21 -2.69 8.32
C LEU A 11 -4.71 -2.45 8.11
N LEU A 12 -5.16 -1.19 8.19
CA LEU A 12 -6.55 -0.82 7.92
C LEU A 12 -6.91 -1.08 6.46
N PHE A 13 -5.99 -0.82 5.52
CA PHE A 13 -6.20 -1.14 4.10
C PHE A 13 -6.38 -2.66 3.89
N ILE A 14 -5.55 -3.49 4.51
CA ILE A 14 -5.72 -4.96 4.48
C ILE A 14 -7.07 -5.37 5.05
N PHE A 15 -7.50 -4.76 6.15
CA PHE A 15 -8.80 -5.03 6.75
C PHE A 15 -9.96 -4.62 5.82
N ILE A 16 -9.86 -3.47 5.14
CA ILE A 16 -10.84 -3.04 4.12
C ILE A 16 -10.88 -4.04 2.97
N LEU A 17 -9.72 -4.52 2.50
CA LEU A 17 -9.64 -5.55 1.46
C LEU A 17 -10.36 -6.83 1.90
N TYR A 18 -10.18 -7.24 3.15
CA TYR A 18 -10.90 -8.40 3.72
C TYR A 18 -12.42 -8.18 3.74
N LEU A 19 -12.88 -7.02 4.21
CA LEU A 19 -14.31 -6.70 4.22
C LEU A 19 -14.90 -6.71 2.81
N ASP A 20 -14.20 -6.12 1.85
CA ASP A 20 -14.61 -6.07 0.44
C ASP A 20 -14.80 -7.47 -0.16
N PHE A 21 -13.90 -8.41 0.15
CA PHE A 21 -13.92 -9.76 -0.43
C PHE A 21 -14.89 -10.73 0.26
N PHE A 22 -15.16 -10.56 1.55
CA PHE A 22 -15.86 -11.57 2.36
C PHE A 22 -17.11 -11.06 3.10
N LYS A 23 -17.33 -9.75 3.21
CA LYS A 23 -18.44 -9.19 3.98
C LYS A 23 -19.40 -8.42 3.07
N GLU A 24 -20.37 -9.15 2.54
CA GLU A 24 -21.45 -8.57 1.74
C GLU A 24 -22.33 -7.62 2.57
N GLY A 25 -22.70 -6.48 1.98
CA GLY A 25 -23.60 -5.51 2.60
C GLY A 25 -22.98 -4.64 3.70
N VAL A 26 -21.69 -4.80 4.00
CA VAL A 26 -20.97 -3.92 4.94
C VAL A 26 -20.46 -2.69 4.20
N SER A 27 -20.88 -1.50 4.65
CA SER A 27 -20.40 -0.24 4.09
C SER A 27 -18.92 -0.02 4.39
N LEU A 28 -18.12 0.18 3.34
CA LEU A 28 -16.69 0.53 3.46
C LEU A 28 -16.46 2.03 3.66
N PHE A 29 -17.51 2.85 3.70
CA PHE A 29 -17.39 4.31 3.78
C PHE A 29 -16.61 4.78 5.01
N LEU A 30 -17.01 4.29 6.20
CA LEU A 30 -16.34 4.66 7.46
C LEU A 30 -14.86 4.24 7.49
N PRO A 31 -14.48 2.97 7.23
CA PRO A 31 -13.08 2.60 7.26
C PRO A 31 -12.25 3.29 6.17
N LEU A 32 -12.82 3.60 4.99
CA LEU A 32 -12.14 4.39 3.96
C LEU A 32 -11.86 5.83 4.42
N ILE A 33 -12.80 6.49 5.11
CA ILE A 33 -12.56 7.83 5.68
C ILE A 33 -11.42 7.79 6.70
N ILE A 34 -11.44 6.80 7.59
CA ILE A 34 -10.39 6.64 8.61
C ILE A 34 -9.04 6.41 7.93
N LEU A 35 -8.99 5.59 6.88
CA LEU A 35 -7.79 5.36 6.10
C LEU A 35 -7.25 6.66 5.50
N VAL A 36 -8.10 7.44 4.83
CA VAL A 36 -7.70 8.73 4.24
C VAL A 36 -7.17 9.68 5.32
N ALA A 37 -7.85 9.77 6.47
CA ALA A 37 -7.40 10.58 7.60
C ALA A 37 -6.02 10.13 8.10
N LEU A 38 -5.77 8.83 8.26
CA LEU A 38 -4.47 8.29 8.67
C LEU A 38 -3.37 8.62 7.66
N VAL A 39 -3.64 8.51 6.36
CA VAL A 39 -2.69 8.88 5.29
C VAL A 39 -2.35 10.37 5.33
N ILE A 40 -3.36 11.24 5.51
CA ILE A 40 -3.15 12.69 5.65
C ILE A 40 -2.29 12.98 6.89
N VAL A 41 -2.64 12.41 8.05
CA VAL A 41 -1.86 12.59 9.29
C VAL A 41 -0.43 12.11 9.10
N SER A 42 -0.22 10.95 8.49
CA SER A 42 1.12 10.44 8.19
C SER A 42 1.90 11.41 7.30
N THR A 43 1.27 11.95 6.26
CA THR A 43 1.89 12.91 5.33
C THR A 43 2.27 14.21 6.02
N VAL A 44 1.43 14.71 6.94
CA VAL A 44 1.72 15.92 7.73
C VAL A 44 2.86 15.66 8.71
N LEU A 45 2.88 14.50 9.38
CA LEU A 45 3.97 14.11 10.28
C LEU A 45 5.30 13.95 9.55
N ALA A 46 5.29 13.46 8.31
CA ALA A 46 6.48 13.31 7.47
C ALA A 46 7.18 14.64 7.17
N ARG A 47 6.45 15.76 7.15
CA ARG A 47 7.02 17.11 6.93
C ARG A 47 7.81 17.63 8.13
N ASN A 48 7.57 17.11 9.32
CA ASN A 48 8.24 17.55 10.54
C ASN A 48 9.37 16.58 10.88
N GLU A 49 10.63 17.03 10.82
CA GLU A 49 11.81 16.17 11.03
C GLU A 49 11.81 15.41 12.36
N LYS A 50 11.14 15.94 13.39
CA LYS A 50 10.99 15.28 14.70
C LYS A 50 10.15 14.00 14.61
N PHE A 51 9.17 13.97 13.72
CA PHE A 51 8.20 12.88 13.61
C PHE A 51 8.39 12.03 12.35
N ALA A 52 9.14 12.55 11.39
CA ALA A 52 9.48 11.93 10.13
C ALA A 52 10.19 10.60 10.33
N TRP A 53 9.80 9.62 9.53
CA TRP A 53 10.43 8.33 9.47
C TRP A 53 11.76 8.46 8.74
N LYS A 54 12.86 8.42 9.50
CA LYS A 54 14.22 8.44 8.96
C LYS A 54 14.57 7.09 8.31
N ILE A 55 14.10 6.90 7.09
CA ILE A 55 14.39 5.74 6.24
C ILE A 55 15.11 6.19 4.97
N SER A 56 16.09 5.43 4.51
CA SER A 56 16.78 5.76 3.26
C SER A 56 15.84 5.55 2.07
N LYS A 57 16.00 6.37 1.03
CA LYS A 57 15.19 6.27 -0.21
C LYS A 57 15.18 4.86 -0.81
N SER A 58 16.31 4.14 -0.75
CA SER A 58 16.41 2.76 -1.21
C SER A 58 15.57 1.79 -0.37
N LYS A 59 15.57 1.94 0.96
CA LYS A 59 14.75 1.09 1.85
C LYS A 59 13.27 1.41 1.72
N PHE A 60 12.91 2.68 1.54
CA PHE A 60 11.53 3.10 1.27
C PHE A 60 11.02 2.52 -0.05
N ALA A 61 11.79 2.64 -1.13
CA ALA A 61 11.43 2.04 -2.42
C ALA A 61 11.29 0.51 -2.35
N PHE A 62 12.14 -0.15 -1.57
CA PHE A 62 12.02 -1.59 -1.31
C PHE A 62 10.73 -1.93 -0.55
N LEU A 63 10.38 -1.15 0.48
CA LEU A 63 9.11 -1.32 1.21
C LEU A 63 7.91 -1.17 0.28
N SER A 64 7.90 -0.19 -0.62
CA SER A 64 6.80 -0.03 -1.58
C SER A 64 6.62 -1.26 -2.50
N ILE A 65 7.73 -1.90 -2.91
CA ILE A 65 7.68 -3.16 -3.68
C ILE A 65 7.08 -4.29 -2.83
N VAL A 66 7.54 -4.42 -1.59
CA VAL A 66 7.08 -5.46 -0.66
C VAL A 66 5.59 -5.27 -0.36
N GLU A 67 5.16 -4.05 -0.03
CA GLU A 67 3.76 -3.71 0.26
C GLU A 67 2.85 -4.03 -0.92
N ALA A 68 3.20 -3.59 -2.14
CA ALA A 68 2.43 -3.88 -3.35
C ALA A 68 2.34 -5.39 -3.61
N THR A 69 3.44 -6.12 -3.38
CA THR A 69 3.49 -7.57 -3.57
C THR A 69 2.64 -8.31 -2.56
N ILE A 70 2.68 -7.91 -1.28
CA ILE A 70 1.83 -8.49 -0.24
C ILE A 70 0.35 -8.26 -0.58
N LEU A 71 -0.04 -7.04 -0.99
CA LEU A 71 -1.44 -6.75 -1.35
C LEU A 71 -1.92 -7.56 -2.56
N MET A 72 -1.05 -7.75 -3.56
CA MET A 72 -1.35 -8.59 -4.71
C MET A 72 -1.52 -10.06 -4.31
N LEU A 73 -0.61 -10.60 -3.50
CA LEU A 73 -0.69 -11.97 -3.00
C LEU A 73 -1.93 -12.18 -2.12
N LEU A 74 -2.28 -11.22 -1.27
CA LEU A 74 -3.52 -11.24 -0.48
C LEU A 74 -4.76 -11.26 -1.38
N THR A 75 -4.79 -10.44 -2.43
CA THR A 75 -5.88 -10.40 -3.39
C THR A 75 -6.06 -11.76 -4.09
N ILE A 76 -4.96 -12.39 -4.52
CA ILE A 76 -4.97 -13.73 -5.11
C ILE A 76 -5.46 -14.77 -4.09
N ALA A 77 -4.94 -14.73 -2.86
CA ALA A 77 -5.32 -15.66 -1.80
C ALA A 77 -6.81 -15.56 -1.44
N PHE A 78 -7.33 -14.33 -1.28
CA PHE A 78 -8.75 -14.11 -1.00
C PHE A 78 -9.65 -14.63 -2.13
N TYR A 79 -9.24 -14.41 -3.38
CA TYR A 79 -9.95 -14.96 -4.53
C TYR A 79 -9.95 -16.50 -4.54
N TRP A 80 -8.81 -17.14 -4.26
CA TRP A 80 -8.71 -18.60 -4.16
C TRP A 80 -9.51 -19.19 -3.01
N MET A 81 -9.67 -18.44 -1.91
CA MET A 81 -10.54 -18.80 -0.78
C MET A 81 -12.05 -18.62 -1.10
N GLY A 82 -12.40 -18.22 -2.32
CA GLY A 82 -13.79 -18.01 -2.75
C GLY A 82 -14.33 -16.61 -2.49
N GLY A 83 -13.51 -15.69 -1.95
CA GLY A 83 -13.89 -14.29 -1.78
C GLY A 83 -14.08 -13.59 -3.12
N ARG A 84 -15.08 -12.70 -3.20
CA ARG A 84 -15.38 -11.90 -4.38
C ARG A 84 -15.47 -10.44 -3.97
N SER A 85 -14.62 -9.61 -4.55
CA SER A 85 -14.68 -8.16 -4.34
C SER A 85 -16.03 -7.61 -4.80
N GLN A 86 -16.68 -6.84 -3.93
CA GLN A 86 -17.90 -6.11 -4.26
C GLN A 86 -17.61 -4.85 -5.07
N HIS A 87 -16.37 -4.36 -5.04
CA HIS A 87 -15.95 -3.12 -5.70
C HIS A 87 -15.07 -3.36 -6.94
N GLY A 88 -15.06 -4.59 -7.47
CA GLY A 88 -14.47 -4.90 -8.78
C GLY A 88 -12.99 -5.28 -8.79
N ILE A 89 -12.37 -5.51 -7.63
CA ILE A 89 -11.01 -6.04 -7.55
C ILE A 89 -11.03 -7.52 -7.94
N ASN A 90 -10.45 -7.85 -9.09
CA ASN A 90 -10.40 -9.22 -9.57
C ASN A 90 -8.99 -9.57 -10.09
N PRO A 91 -8.28 -10.54 -9.46
CA PRO A 91 -6.97 -10.95 -9.92
C PRO A 91 -6.98 -11.71 -11.25
N THR A 92 -8.13 -12.13 -11.78
CA THR A 92 -8.22 -12.69 -13.13
C THR A 92 -8.33 -11.61 -14.21
N GLY A 93 -8.62 -10.36 -13.83
CA GLY A 93 -8.70 -9.23 -14.76
C GLY A 93 -7.37 -8.50 -14.92
N TYR A 94 -7.11 -7.94 -16.09
CA TYR A 94 -5.85 -7.25 -16.39
C TYR A 94 -5.63 -5.97 -15.56
N ALA A 95 -6.69 -5.32 -15.08
CA ALA A 95 -6.60 -4.03 -14.39
C ALA A 95 -5.70 -4.10 -13.14
N VAL A 96 -5.90 -5.11 -12.28
CA VAL A 96 -5.11 -5.26 -11.04
C VAL A 96 -3.64 -5.54 -11.36
N TRP A 97 -3.37 -6.35 -12.38
CA TRP A 97 -2.01 -6.63 -12.85
C TRP A 97 -1.30 -5.40 -13.40
N ILE A 98 -2.00 -4.58 -14.19
CA ILE A 98 -1.45 -3.31 -14.72
C ILE A 98 -1.08 -2.39 -13.56
N VAL A 99 -1.96 -2.21 -12.58
CA VAL A 99 -1.69 -1.39 -11.39
C VAL A 99 -0.49 -1.94 -10.61
N TYR A 100 -0.43 -3.26 -10.43
CA TYR A 100 0.70 -3.92 -9.76
C TYR A 100 2.03 -3.67 -10.48
N VAL A 101 2.08 -3.91 -11.80
CA VAL A 101 3.30 -3.72 -12.61
C VAL A 101 3.74 -2.25 -12.62
N ILE A 102 2.82 -1.30 -12.73
CA ILE A 102 3.14 0.14 -12.66
C ILE A 102 3.74 0.49 -11.29
N SER A 103 3.14 -0.03 -10.21
CA SER A 103 3.61 0.19 -8.84
C SER A 103 5.03 -0.35 -8.64
N LEU A 104 5.30 -1.57 -9.12
CA LEU A 104 6.63 -2.17 -9.11
C LEU A 104 7.64 -1.37 -9.93
N PHE A 105 7.27 -0.98 -11.15
CA PHE A 105 8.15 -0.24 -12.04
C PHE A 105 8.55 1.10 -11.46
N GLN A 106 7.59 1.83 -10.87
CA GLN A 106 7.84 3.11 -10.23
C GLN A 106 8.78 2.97 -9.03
N ALA A 107 8.52 2.00 -8.16
CA ALA A 107 9.36 1.75 -7.00
C ALA A 107 10.78 1.30 -7.39
N PHE A 108 10.91 0.43 -8.42
CA PHE A 108 12.20 0.00 -8.94
C PHE A 108 13.00 1.16 -9.56
N LYS A 109 12.33 2.05 -10.30
CA LYS A 109 12.93 3.27 -10.85
C LYS A 109 13.49 4.17 -9.74
N GLU A 110 12.74 4.37 -8.66
CA GLU A 110 13.19 5.14 -7.50
C GLU A 110 14.35 4.48 -6.76
N MET A 111 14.34 3.16 -6.61
CA MET A 111 15.45 2.41 -6.04
C MET A 111 16.74 2.57 -6.87
N LYS A 112 16.65 2.45 -8.21
CA LYS A 112 17.79 2.62 -9.12
C LYS A 112 18.36 4.04 -9.06
N LYS A 113 17.50 5.06 -8.97
CA LYS A 113 17.91 6.47 -8.77
C LYS A 113 18.64 6.64 -7.45
N ALA A 114 18.08 6.13 -6.35
CA ALA A 114 18.65 6.24 -5.02
C ALA A 114 20.04 5.57 -4.92
N LYS A 115 20.22 4.42 -5.58
CA LYS A 115 21.50 3.72 -5.64
C LYS A 115 22.55 4.49 -6.43
N LYS A 116 22.18 5.09 -7.56
CA LYS A 116 23.08 5.95 -8.34
C LYS A 116 23.53 7.18 -7.55
N SER A 117 22.60 7.89 -6.89
CA SER A 117 22.96 9.07 -6.09
C SER A 117 23.92 8.74 -4.96
N ALA A 118 23.78 7.57 -4.32
CA ALA A 118 24.63 7.13 -3.24
C ALA A 118 26.04 6.68 -3.68
N GLN A 119 26.28 6.46 -4.98
CA GLN A 119 27.60 6.12 -5.54
C GLN A 119 28.38 7.34 -6.03
N THR A 120 27.70 8.48 -6.22
CA THR A 120 28.29 9.76 -6.65
C THR A 120 28.56 10.74 -5.49
N THR A 121 28.31 10.32 -4.25
CA THR A 121 28.61 11.09 -3.03
C THR A 121 29.64 10.33 -2.21
#